data_AF-A0AA44CA70-F1
#
_entry.id   AF-A0AA44CA70-F1
#
_cell.length_a   1.000
_cell.length_b   1.000
_cell.length_c   1.000
_cell.angle_alpha   90.00
_cell.angle_beta   90.00
_cell.angle_gamma   90.00
#
_symmetry.space_group_name_H-M   'P 1'
#
loop_
_entity.id
_entity.type
_entity.pdbx_description
1 polymer ?
#
loop_
_entity_poly.entity_id
_entity_poly.type
_entity_poly.pdbx_seq_one_letter_code
_entity_poly.pdbx_strand_id
1 'polypeptide(L)'
;MRTPFIPVILACALFATAGVALAEPARGERLQAELQQRFASADRDGDGRLSAAEAKAGMPFVSRHFAAIDAEGQGSVSLEQIKSFAQAQMARRKGAQ
;
A
#
# COMPACT_ATOMS: atom_id res chain seq x y z
N MET A 1 58.29 -10.04 37.52
CA MET A 1 57.38 -10.36 36.41
C MET A 1 56.28 -11.28 36.92
N ARG A 2 55.10 -10.73 37.26
CA ARG A 2 53.84 -11.44 37.57
C ARG A 2 52.76 -10.37 37.82
N THR A 3 52.17 -9.90 36.74
CA THR A 3 50.90 -9.19 36.72
C THR A 3 49.88 -10.16 36.06
N PRO A 4 48.57 -9.89 36.08
CA PRO A 4 47.73 -9.45 37.21
C PRO A 4 46.26 -9.98 37.12
N PHE A 5 45.44 -9.53 38.08
CA PHE A 5 43.99 -9.31 37.98
C PHE A 5 43.01 -10.50 38.09
N ILE A 6 42.36 -10.49 39.25
CA ILE A 6 41.13 -11.20 39.63
C ILE A 6 40.02 -10.90 38.60
N PRO A 7 39.32 -11.91 38.05
CA PRO A 7 38.20 -11.65 37.17
C PRO A 7 37.03 -11.12 38.01
N VAL A 8 36.70 -9.86 37.74
CA VAL A 8 35.48 -9.20 38.21
C VAL A 8 34.27 -10.04 37.82
N ILE A 9 33.51 -10.45 38.83
CA ILE A 9 32.15 -10.94 38.72
C ILE A 9 31.32 -9.81 38.10
N LEU A 10 31.02 -9.92 36.80
CA LEU A 10 30.03 -9.08 36.14
C LEU A 10 28.78 -9.92 35.88
N ALA A 11 28.02 -10.12 36.95
CA ALA A 11 26.60 -10.43 36.84
C ALA A 11 25.88 -9.11 36.56
N CYS A 12 25.44 -8.88 35.32
CA CYS A 12 24.26 -8.07 35.04
C CYS A 12 23.86 -8.13 33.57
N ALA A 13 22.55 -8.23 33.38
CA ALA A 13 21.80 -8.04 32.14
C ALA A 13 21.97 -9.14 31.08
N LEU A 14 21.20 -10.20 31.30
CA LEU A 14 20.30 -10.73 30.27
C LEU A 14 19.65 -9.54 29.53
N PHE A 15 20.23 -9.10 28.42
CA PHE A 15 19.50 -8.30 27.45
C PHE A 15 18.55 -9.27 26.73
N ALA A 16 17.41 -9.47 27.39
CA ALA A 16 16.24 -10.07 26.80
C ALA A 16 15.90 -9.31 25.52
N THR A 17 15.73 -10.09 24.47
CA THR A 17 15.25 -9.72 23.14
C THR A 17 14.04 -8.78 23.21
N ALA A 18 14.25 -7.49 22.98
CA ALA A 18 13.19 -6.66 22.43
C ALA A 18 13.32 -6.75 20.91
N GLY A 19 12.80 -7.85 20.34
CA GLY A 19 12.54 -7.90 18.92
C GLY A 19 11.62 -6.72 18.60
N VAL A 20 12.16 -5.70 17.93
CA VAL A 20 11.32 -4.73 17.25
C VAL A 20 10.65 -5.53 16.13
N ALA A 21 9.50 -6.09 16.44
CA ALA A 21 8.48 -6.36 15.45
C ALA A 21 8.12 -4.98 14.89
N LEU A 22 8.89 -4.52 13.91
CA LEU A 22 8.41 -3.55 12.96
C LEU A 22 7.16 -4.22 12.42
N ALA A 23 6.00 -3.77 12.89
CA ALA A 23 4.72 -4.18 12.36
C ALA A 23 4.84 -3.98 10.86
N GLU A 24 5.00 -5.08 10.12
CA GLU A 24 4.96 -5.07 8.67
C GLU A 24 3.68 -4.29 8.32
N PRO A 25 3.76 -3.16 7.59
CA PRO A 25 2.58 -2.38 7.27
C PRO A 25 1.53 -3.35 6.78
N ALA A 26 0.38 -3.34 7.47
CA ALA A 26 -0.62 -4.37 7.29
C ALA A 26 -0.88 -4.47 5.78
N ARG A 27 -1.04 -5.68 5.22
CA ARG A 27 -1.09 -5.90 3.76
C ARG A 27 -1.98 -4.89 3.00
N GLY A 28 -3.03 -4.35 3.63
CA GLY A 28 -3.88 -3.29 3.09
C GLY A 28 -3.21 -1.93 2.90
N GLU A 29 -2.29 -1.50 3.76
CA GLU A 29 -1.57 -0.22 3.64
C GLU A 29 -0.62 -0.23 2.44
N ARG A 30 0.08 -1.34 2.19
CA ARG A 30 0.94 -1.50 1.01
C ARG A 30 0.16 -1.39 -0.28
N LEU A 31 -1.01 -2.04 -0.34
CA LEU A 31 -1.89 -1.98 -1.51
C LEU A 31 -2.44 -0.57 -1.75
N GLN A 32 -2.76 0.17 -0.67
CA GLN A 32 -3.18 1.56 -0.79
C GLN A 32 -2.05 2.46 -1.29
N ALA A 33 -0.85 2.32 -0.74
CA ALA A 33 0.31 3.09 -1.18
C ALA A 33 0.63 2.82 -2.67
N GLU A 34 0.62 1.56 -3.09
CA GLU A 34 0.87 1.19 -4.48
C GLU A 34 -0.21 1.74 -5.43
N LEU A 35 -1.49 1.65 -5.04
CA LEU A 35 -2.59 2.24 -5.80
C LEU A 35 -2.42 3.75 -5.93
N GLN A 36 -2.07 4.43 -4.84
CA GLN A 36 -1.89 5.88 -4.83
C GLN A 36 -0.69 6.33 -5.66
N GLN A 37 0.42 5.59 -5.60
CA GLN A 37 1.57 5.86 -6.47
C GLN A 37 1.24 5.67 -7.95
N ARG A 38 0.51 4.61 -8.30
CA ARG A 38 0.07 4.37 -9.68
C ARG A 38 -0.91 5.44 -10.15
N PHE A 39 -1.83 5.84 -9.29
CA PHE A 39 -2.78 6.90 -9.57
C PHE A 39 -2.06 8.22 -9.84
N ALA A 40 -1.18 8.65 -8.93
CA ALA A 40 -0.40 9.87 -9.08
C ALA A 40 0.54 9.84 -10.30
N SER A 41 0.96 8.64 -10.74
CA SER A 41 1.76 8.50 -11.97
C SER A 41 0.90 8.56 -13.24
N ALA A 42 -0.39 8.27 -13.14
CA ALA A 42 -1.33 8.28 -14.26
C ALA A 42 -1.99 9.66 -14.43
N ASP A 43 -2.28 10.34 -13.33
CA ASP A 43 -2.81 11.71 -13.23
C ASP A 43 -1.73 12.69 -13.70
N ARG A 44 -1.80 13.09 -14.96
CA ARG A 44 -0.77 13.91 -15.61
C ARG A 44 -1.07 15.39 -15.51
N ASP A 45 -2.34 15.75 -15.49
CA ASP A 45 -2.77 17.14 -15.35
C ASP A 45 -2.82 17.58 -13.88
N GLY A 46 -2.78 16.65 -12.93
CA GLY A 46 -2.70 16.90 -11.50
C GLY A 46 -4.02 17.37 -10.90
N ASP A 47 -5.15 17.02 -11.53
CA ASP A 47 -6.48 17.41 -11.07
C ASP A 47 -7.03 16.52 -9.94
N GLY A 48 -6.29 15.46 -9.58
CA GLY A 48 -6.68 14.50 -8.55
C GLY A 48 -7.69 13.47 -9.03
N ARG A 49 -7.88 13.33 -10.34
CA ARG A 49 -8.76 12.39 -11.03
C ARG A 49 -8.01 11.76 -12.19
N LEU A 50 -8.62 10.77 -12.82
CA LEU A 50 -8.11 10.18 -14.06
C LEU A 50 -9.16 10.31 -15.14
N SER A 51 -8.80 10.96 -16.23
CA SER A 51 -9.53 10.86 -17.48
C SER A 51 -9.40 9.46 -18.10
N ALA A 52 -10.26 9.14 -19.06
CA ALA A 52 -10.19 7.85 -19.77
C ALA A 52 -8.84 7.65 -20.49
N ALA A 53 -8.23 8.73 -20.98
CA ALA A 53 -6.94 8.70 -21.64
C ALA A 53 -5.80 8.41 -20.66
N GLU A 54 -5.80 9.07 -19.50
CA GLU A 54 -4.81 8.86 -18.43
C GLU A 54 -4.93 7.47 -17.81
N ALA A 55 -6.17 7.04 -17.53
CA ALA A 55 -6.44 5.68 -17.08
C ALA A 55 -5.92 4.65 -18.09
N LYS A 56 -6.08 4.88 -19.39
CA LYS A 56 -5.54 3.97 -20.43
C LYS A 56 -4.02 3.92 -20.43
N ALA A 57 -3.36 5.04 -20.16
CA ALA A 57 -1.91 5.14 -20.17
C ALA A 57 -1.24 4.56 -18.91
N GLY A 58 -1.82 4.77 -17.72
CA GLY A 58 -1.20 4.41 -16.45
C GLY A 58 -1.91 3.32 -15.64
N MET A 59 -3.20 3.07 -15.90
CA MET A 59 -4.01 2.14 -15.10
C MET A 59 -4.96 1.30 -15.97
N PRO A 60 -4.45 0.27 -16.68
CA PRO A 60 -5.25 -0.51 -17.63
C PRO A 60 -6.46 -1.21 -16.99
N PHE A 61 -6.42 -1.55 -15.69
CA PHE A 61 -7.58 -2.05 -14.95
C PHE A 61 -8.69 -1.00 -14.87
N VAL A 62 -8.34 0.25 -14.52
CA VAL A 62 -9.28 1.37 -14.43
C VAL A 62 -9.84 1.66 -15.81
N SER A 63 -8.99 1.70 -16.85
CA SER A 63 -9.45 1.92 -18.23
C SER A 63 -10.49 0.90 -18.70
N ARG A 64 -10.27 -0.40 -18.41
CA ARG A 64 -11.22 -1.47 -18.76
C ARG A 64 -12.56 -1.36 -18.05
N HIS A 65 -12.56 -0.79 -16.86
CA HIS A 65 -13.75 -0.63 -16.03
C HIS A 65 -14.18 0.83 -15.90
N PHE A 66 -13.70 1.72 -16.76
CA PHE A 66 -13.84 3.16 -16.57
C PHE A 66 -15.30 3.56 -16.45
N ALA A 67 -16.14 3.13 -17.40
CA ALA A 67 -17.58 3.38 -17.38
C ALA A 67 -18.31 2.74 -16.18
N ALA A 68 -17.75 1.69 -15.59
CA ALA A 68 -18.33 1.07 -14.39
C ALA A 68 -17.88 1.80 -13.10
N ILE A 69 -16.75 2.48 -13.13
CA ILE A 69 -16.21 3.28 -12.01
C ILE A 69 -16.82 4.68 -12.04
N ASP A 70 -16.89 5.31 -13.21
CA ASP A 70 -17.57 6.58 -13.48
C ASP A 70 -19.09 6.37 -13.64
N ALA A 71 -19.74 5.89 -12.59
CA ALA A 71 -21.18 5.63 -12.60
C ALA A 71 -22.02 6.92 -12.77
N GLU A 72 -21.44 8.07 -12.41
CA GLU A 72 -22.08 9.38 -12.51
C GLU A 72 -21.90 10.02 -13.90
N GLY A 73 -21.02 9.48 -14.74
CA GLY A 73 -20.77 10.00 -16.08
C GLY A 73 -20.06 11.36 -16.10
N GLN A 74 -19.17 11.59 -15.14
CA GLN A 74 -18.39 12.84 -15.05
C GLN A 74 -17.24 12.88 -16.07
N GLY A 75 -16.94 11.78 -16.75
CA GLY A 75 -15.83 11.67 -17.70
C GLY A 75 -14.46 11.54 -17.03
N SER A 76 -14.43 11.40 -15.70
CA SER A 76 -13.23 11.24 -14.89
C SER A 76 -13.53 10.34 -13.69
N VAL A 77 -12.50 9.67 -13.15
CA VAL A 77 -12.63 8.81 -11.97
C VAL A 77 -11.64 9.21 -10.89
N SER A 78 -12.11 9.30 -9.65
CA SER A 78 -11.26 9.61 -8.49
C SER A 78 -10.61 8.35 -7.91
N LEU A 79 -9.55 8.55 -7.13
CA LEU A 79 -8.89 7.46 -6.40
C LEU A 79 -9.85 6.69 -5.48
N GLU A 80 -10.81 7.39 -4.87
CA GLU A 80 -11.80 6.77 -3.98
C GLU A 80 -12.76 5.85 -4.74
N GLN A 81 -13.25 6.30 -5.90
CA GLN A 81 -14.12 5.49 -6.77
C GLN A 81 -13.37 4.23 -7.25
N ILE A 82 -12.11 4.37 -7.66
CA ILE A 82 -11.26 3.24 -8.05
C ILE A 82 -11.08 2.26 -6.89
N LYS A 83 -10.79 2.77 -5.68
CA LYS A 83 -10.58 1.96 -4.47
C LYS A 83 -11.84 1.18 -4.11
N SER A 84 -13.00 1.85 -4.09
CA SER A 84 -14.29 1.24 -3.81
C SER A 84 -14.61 0.13 -4.81
N PHE A 85 -14.42 0.39 -6.11
CA PHE A 85 -14.65 -0.60 -7.16
C PHE A 85 -13.71 -1.81 -7.04
N ALA A 86 -12.42 -1.58 -6.78
CA ALA A 86 -11.44 -2.64 -6.58
C ALA A 86 -11.78 -3.50 -5.36
N GLN A 87 -12.20 -2.88 -4.24
CA GLN A 87 -12.65 -3.60 -3.05
C GLN A 87 -13.89 -4.45 -3.32
N ALA A 88 -14.89 -3.90 -4.02
CA ALA A 88 -16.10 -4.63 -4.40
C ALA A 88 -15.78 -5.85 -5.29
N GLN A 89 -14.86 -5.71 -6.25
CA GLN A 89 -14.37 -6.82 -7.06
C GLN A 89 -13.65 -7.89 -6.23
N MET A 90 -12.77 -7.49 -5.31
CA MET A 90 -12.08 -8.42 -4.42
C MET A 90 -13.06 -9.19 -3.53
N ALA A 91 -14.08 -8.54 -2.98
CA ALA A 91 -15.12 -9.17 -2.18
C ALA A 91 -15.89 -10.23 -3.00
N ARG A 92 -16.28 -9.90 -4.23
CA ARG A 92 -16.93 -10.83 -5.16
C ARG A 92 -16.08 -12.06 -5.45
N ARG A 93 -14.77 -11.88 -5.64
CA ARG A 93 -13.84 -13.00 -5.88
C ARG A 93 -13.62 -13.89 -4.65
N LYS A 94 -13.69 -13.32 -3.43
CA LYS A 94 -13.56 -14.07 -2.18
C LYS A 94 -14.82 -14.83 -1.79
N GLY A 95 -16.01 -14.35 -2.15
CA GLY A 95 -17.28 -15.05 -1.91
C GLY A 95 -17.59 -16.16 -2.93
N ALA A 96 -16.85 -16.22 -4.03
CA ALA A 96 -16.96 -17.28 -5.05
C ALA A 96 -15.92 -18.41 -4.86
N GLN A 97 -15.29 -18.49 -3.68
CA GLN A 97 -14.31 -19.51 -3.28
C GLN A 97 -14.85 -20.38 -2.16
#